data_AF-H7FWK7-F1
#
_entry.id   AF-H7FWK7-F1
#
_cell.length_a   1.000
_cell.length_b   1.000
_cell.length_c   1.000
_cell.angle_alpha   90.00
_cell.angle_beta   90.00
_cell.angle_gamma   90.00
#
_symmetry.space_group_name_H-M   'P 1'
#
loop_
_entity.id
_entity.type
_entity.pdbx_description
1 polymer ?
#
loop_
_entity_poly.entity_id
_entity_poly.type
_entity_poly.pdbx_seq_one_letter_code
_entity_poly.pdbx_strand_id
1 'polypeptide(L)'
;MLSNMKQVPSLNKIGSFKNPALLFTVSLAILLTMLFDLTRIASIGVIFYLIMDIAIHWGLFRHLKKEVDFHPIIPLIAIIMDAVVLSAFLYVKYINDPLVIIVAAIGIILILISERFFMISHTNDDGNMPMGMETNNNKT
;
A
#
# COMPACT_ATOMS: atom_id res chain seq x y z
N MET A 1 -7.78 11.28 10.31
CA MET A 1 -7.32 10.01 10.92
C MET A 1 -5.87 9.70 10.56
N LEU A 2 -5.49 9.51 9.29
CA LEU A 2 -4.10 9.21 8.87
C LEU A 2 -3.06 10.27 9.31
N SER A 3 -3.39 11.57 9.20
CA SER A 3 -2.53 12.65 9.69
C SER A 3 -2.40 12.68 11.23
N ASN A 4 -3.43 12.22 11.95
CA ASN A 4 -3.40 12.14 13.42
C ASN A 4 -2.54 10.95 13.87
N MET A 5 -2.49 9.88 13.07
CA MET A 5 -1.62 8.71 13.28
C MET A 5 -0.16 8.96 12.85
N LYS A 6 0.22 10.20 12.50
CA LYS A 6 1.55 10.59 11.98
C LYS A 6 2.02 9.79 10.75
N GLN A 7 1.10 9.13 10.02
CA GLN A 7 1.44 8.37 8.82
C GLN A 7 1.62 9.25 7.59
N VAL A 8 1.06 10.47 7.61
CA VAL A 8 1.19 11.45 6.53
C VAL A 8 1.55 12.79 7.17
N PRO A 9 2.50 13.56 6.59
CA PRO A 9 2.86 14.87 7.09
C PRO A 9 1.63 15.77 7.25
N SER A 10 1.50 16.42 8.41
CA SER A 10 0.40 17.35 8.64
C SER A 10 0.67 18.65 7.87
N LEU A 11 -0.25 19.02 6.97
CA LEU A 11 -0.19 20.29 6.25
C LEU A 11 -0.79 21.46 7.05
N ASN A 12 -1.03 21.28 8.36
CA ASN A 12 -1.60 22.31 9.23
C ASN A 12 -0.74 23.60 9.29
N LYS A 13 0.55 23.53 8.94
CA LYS A 13 1.43 24.71 8.85
C LYS A 13 1.23 25.57 7.60
N ILE A 14 0.61 25.04 6.54
CA ILE A 14 0.47 25.70 5.22
C ILE A 14 -0.96 26.23 4.99
N GLY A 15 -1.94 25.79 5.79
CA GLY A 15 -3.32 26.29 5.78
C GLY A 15 -4.28 25.35 6.51
N SER A 16 -5.55 25.72 6.64
CA SER A 16 -6.62 24.91 7.28
C SER A 16 -7.10 23.74 6.40
N PHE A 17 -6.18 23.06 5.72
CA PHE A 17 -6.50 21.90 4.89
C PHE A 17 -6.70 20.68 5.78
N LYS A 18 -7.97 20.33 6.01
CA LYS A 18 -8.38 19.25 6.92
C LYS A 18 -7.88 17.85 6.52
N ASN A 19 -7.54 17.63 5.23
CA ASN A 19 -7.21 16.30 4.71
C ASN A 19 -5.97 16.31 3.78
N PRO A 20 -4.75 16.38 4.34
CA PRO A 20 -3.52 16.39 3.54
C PRO A 20 -3.33 15.12 2.70
N ALA A 21 -3.71 13.95 3.22
CA ALA A 21 -3.64 12.68 2.50
C ALA A 21 -4.43 12.72 1.17
N LEU A 22 -5.64 13.29 1.20
CA LEU A 22 -6.50 13.44 0.03
C LEU A 22 -5.83 14.29 -1.05
N LEU A 23 -5.13 15.35 -0.63
CA LEU A 23 -4.44 16.27 -1.53
C LEU A 23 -3.26 15.57 -2.22
N PHE A 24 -2.47 14.78 -1.48
CA PHE A 24 -1.42 13.95 -2.06
C PHE A 24 -1.97 12.90 -3.02
N THR A 25 -3.03 12.19 -2.65
CA THR A 25 -3.63 11.14 -3.50
C THR A 25 -4.21 11.73 -4.79
N VAL A 26 -4.95 12.84 -4.72
CA VAL A 26 -5.51 13.51 -5.89
C VAL A 26 -4.42 14.08 -6.78
N SER A 27 -3.39 14.71 -6.21
CA SER A 27 -2.26 15.24 -6.97
C SER A 27 -1.52 14.13 -7.71
N LEU A 28 -1.28 13.00 -7.05
CA LEU A 28 -0.65 11.82 -7.65
C LEU A 28 -1.53 11.22 -8.76
N ALA A 29 -2.84 11.12 -8.54
CA ALA A 29 -3.79 10.61 -9.54
C ALA A 29 -3.84 11.51 -10.79
N ILE A 30 -3.85 12.84 -10.63
CA ILE A 30 -3.78 13.79 -11.75
C ILE A 30 -2.46 13.61 -12.51
N LEU A 31 -1.34 13.52 -11.80
CA LEU A 31 -0.03 13.33 -12.41
C LEU A 31 0.06 12.01 -13.20
N LEU A 32 -0.43 10.91 -12.64
CA LEU A 32 -0.54 9.62 -13.33
C LEU A 32 -1.43 9.71 -14.58
N THR A 33 -2.58 10.39 -14.49
CA THR A 33 -3.53 10.56 -15.59
C THR A 33 -2.97 11.42 -16.73
N MET A 34 -2.13 12.41 -16.41
CA MET A 34 -1.45 13.23 -17.42
C MET A 34 -0.32 12.46 -18.14
N LEU A 35 0.33 11.52 -17.46
CA LEU A 35 1.48 10.77 -17.99
C LEU A 35 1.09 9.45 -18.67
N PHE A 36 -0.02 8.84 -18.29
CA PHE A 36 -0.43 7.52 -18.73
C PHE A 36 -1.88 7.48 -19.20
N ASP A 37 -2.14 6.72 -20.26
CA ASP A 37 -3.50 6.45 -20.72
C ASP A 37 -4.26 5.57 -19.71
N LEU A 38 -5.59 5.66 -19.73
CA LEU A 38 -6.49 4.94 -18.82
C LEU A 38 -6.19 3.43 -18.74
N THR A 39 -5.92 2.80 -19.88
CA THR A 39 -5.58 1.37 -19.96
C THR A 39 -4.30 1.02 -19.22
N ARG A 40 -3.28 1.90 -19.26
CA ARG A 40 -2.01 1.69 -18.56
C ARG A 40 -2.19 1.86 -17.06
N ILE A 41 -2.93 2.88 -16.64
CA ILE A 41 -3.23 3.12 -15.22
C ILE A 41 -4.00 1.95 -14.63
N ALA A 42 -5.02 1.44 -15.33
CA ALA A 42 -5.76 0.25 -14.92
C ALA A 42 -4.82 -0.96 -14.80
N SER A 43 -3.91 -1.15 -15.75
CA SER A 43 -2.96 -2.26 -15.72
C SER A 43 -1.97 -2.18 -14.55
N ILE A 44 -1.45 -0.99 -14.25
CA ILE A 44 -0.58 -0.76 -13.07
C ILE A 44 -1.37 -1.06 -11.79
N GLY A 45 -2.62 -0.58 -11.71
CA GLY A 45 -3.51 -0.83 -10.58
C GLY A 45 -3.76 -2.32 -10.34
N VAL A 46 -4.02 -3.10 -11.39
CA VAL A 46 -4.20 -4.57 -11.29
C VAL A 46 -2.96 -5.25 -10.72
N ILE A 47 -1.77 -4.88 -11.19
CA ILE A 47 -0.50 -5.44 -10.69
C ILE A 47 -0.35 -5.11 -9.19
N PHE A 48 -0.59 -3.86 -8.79
CA PHE A 48 -0.47 -3.44 -7.39
C PHE A 48 -1.46 -4.16 -6.49
N TYR A 49 -2.71 -4.28 -6.94
CA TYR A 49 -3.78 -4.90 -6.16
C TYR A 49 -3.52 -6.40 -5.93
N LEU A 50 -3.17 -7.15 -6.98
CA LEU A 50 -2.90 -8.58 -6.85
C LEU A 50 -1.65 -8.86 -5.99
N ILE A 51 -0.61 -8.03 -6.10
CA ILE A 51 0.59 -8.17 -5.26
C ILE A 51 0.25 -7.85 -3.80
N MET A 52 -0.53 -6.80 -3.55
CA MET A 52 -1.00 -6.44 -2.22
C MET A 52 -1.82 -7.59 -1.60
N ASP A 53 -2.76 -8.17 -2.34
CA ASP A 53 -3.59 -9.27 -1.84
C ASP A 53 -2.75 -10.50 -1.47
N ILE A 54 -1.79 -10.88 -2.32
CA ILE A 54 -0.85 -11.96 -2.02
C ILE A 54 -0.05 -11.64 -0.75
N ALA A 55 0.45 -10.41 -0.60
CA ALA A 55 1.21 -9.99 0.57
C ALA A 55 0.38 -10.03 1.86
N ILE A 56 -0.88 -9.56 1.81
CA ILE A 56 -1.81 -9.58 2.94
C ILE A 56 -2.15 -11.02 3.33
N HIS A 57 -2.55 -11.87 2.38
CA HIS A 57 -2.88 -13.27 2.66
C HIS A 57 -1.68 -14.05 3.21
N TRP A 58 -0.48 -13.80 2.68
CA TRP A 58 0.75 -14.38 3.21
C TRP A 58 1.08 -13.87 4.62
N GLY A 59 0.92 -12.56 4.85
CA GLY A 59 1.07 -11.93 6.16
C GLY A 59 0.13 -12.52 7.20
N LEU A 60 -1.13 -12.74 6.82
CA LEU A 60 -2.14 -13.41 7.65
C LEU A 60 -1.70 -14.83 8.02
N PHE A 61 -1.24 -15.61 7.04
CA PHE A 61 -0.82 -17.00 7.27
C PHE A 61 0.42 -17.11 8.17
N ARG A 62 1.38 -16.18 8.03
CA ARG A 62 2.67 -16.21 8.74
C ARG A 62 2.61 -15.59 10.15
N HIS A 63 1.97 -14.43 10.29
CA HIS A 63 2.06 -13.62 11.51
C HIS A 63 0.78 -13.66 12.37
N LEU A 64 -0.40 -13.79 11.75
CA LEU A 64 -1.69 -13.67 12.46
C LEU A 64 -2.34 -15.02 12.76
N LYS A 65 -1.67 -16.14 12.46
CA LYS A 65 -2.18 -17.50 12.71
C LYS A 65 -2.58 -17.78 14.16
N LYS A 66 -2.03 -17.04 15.13
CA LYS A 66 -2.33 -17.19 16.57
C LYS A 66 -3.32 -16.18 17.12
N GLU A 67 -3.58 -15.09 16.39
CA GLU A 67 -4.39 -13.97 16.90
C GLU A 67 -5.76 -13.88 16.22
N VAL A 68 -5.89 -14.42 15.00
CA VAL A 68 -7.12 -14.40 14.23
C VAL A 68 -7.59 -15.82 13.96
N ASP A 69 -8.84 -16.10 14.30
CA ASP A 69 -9.48 -17.37 13.99
C ASP A 69 -9.98 -17.31 12.54
N PHE A 70 -9.27 -17.96 11.62
CA PHE A 70 -9.63 -18.00 10.20
C PHE A 70 -9.49 -19.41 9.62
N HIS A 71 -10.26 -19.69 8.58
CA HIS A 71 -10.15 -20.94 7.84
C HIS A 71 -8.94 -20.89 6.90
N PRO A 72 -7.84 -21.61 7.16
CA PRO A 72 -6.58 -21.46 6.42
C PRO A 72 -6.68 -21.87 4.95
N ILE A 73 -7.74 -22.60 4.58
CA ILE A 73 -8.01 -23.00 3.20
C ILE A 73 -8.36 -21.79 2.32
N ILE A 74 -9.04 -20.78 2.86
CA ILE A 74 -9.56 -19.65 2.07
C ILE A 74 -8.42 -18.75 1.57
N PRO A 75 -7.49 -18.25 2.45
CA PRO A 75 -6.37 -17.44 1.98
C PRO A 75 -5.42 -18.22 1.06
N LEU A 76 -5.29 -19.54 1.26
CA LEU A 76 -4.44 -20.37 0.41
C LEU A 76 -4.97 -20.43 -1.04
N ILE A 77 -6.27 -20.64 -1.20
CA ILE A 77 -6.90 -20.64 -2.53
C ILE A 77 -6.84 -19.24 -3.15
N ALA A 78 -7.04 -18.19 -2.36
CA ALA A 78 -6.94 -16.81 -2.83
C ALA A 78 -5.54 -16.51 -3.40
N ILE A 79 -4.47 -16.83 -2.67
CA ILE A 79 -3.08 -16.66 -3.14
C ILE A 79 -2.85 -17.39 -4.47
N ILE A 80 -3.35 -18.63 -4.60
CA ILE A 80 -3.19 -19.41 -5.83
C ILE A 80 -3.92 -18.72 -6.99
N MET A 81 -5.16 -18.27 -6.78
CA MET A 81 -5.91 -17.54 -7.80
C MET A 81 -5.22 -16.24 -8.20
N ASP A 82 -4.77 -15.45 -7.22
CA ASP A 82 -4.07 -14.18 -7.47
C ASP A 82 -2.78 -14.41 -8.27
N ALA A 83 -2.01 -15.44 -7.93
CA ALA A 83 -0.78 -15.79 -8.65
C ALA A 83 -1.06 -16.23 -10.10
N VAL A 84 -2.12 -17.01 -10.33
CA VAL A 84 -2.54 -17.42 -11.68
C VAL A 84 -2.97 -16.20 -12.50
N VAL A 85 -3.81 -15.33 -11.94
CA VAL A 85 -4.28 -14.13 -12.64
C VAL A 85 -3.12 -13.17 -12.93
N LEU A 86 -2.26 -12.93 -11.94
CA LEU A 86 -1.11 -12.04 -12.06
C LEU A 86 -0.11 -12.54 -13.11
N SER A 87 0.21 -13.85 -13.11
CA SER A 87 1.16 -14.42 -14.08
C SER A 87 0.62 -14.35 -15.51
N ALA A 88 -0.66 -14.68 -15.73
CA ALA A 88 -1.30 -14.53 -17.02
C ALA A 88 -1.33 -13.06 -17.48
N PHE A 89 -1.68 -12.14 -16.57
CA PHE A 89 -1.74 -10.71 -16.87
C PHE A 89 -0.36 -10.14 -17.24
N LEU A 90 0.68 -10.48 -16.47
CA LEU A 90 2.05 -10.07 -16.74
C LEU A 90 2.54 -10.61 -18.09
N TYR A 91 2.22 -11.86 -18.43
CA TYR A 91 2.60 -12.44 -19.73
C TYR A 91 1.99 -11.65 -20.90
N VAL A 92 0.69 -11.38 -20.85
CA VAL A 92 -0.01 -10.60 -21.88
C VAL A 92 0.56 -9.18 -21.96
N LYS A 93 0.86 -8.56 -20.82
CA LYS A 93 1.36 -7.18 -20.80
C LYS A 93 2.80 -7.07 -21.26
N TYR A 94 3.62 -8.09 -21.01
CA TYR A 94 5.02 -8.15 -21.45
C TYR A 94 5.13 -8.08 -22.98
N ILE A 95 4.21 -8.74 -23.69
CA ILE A 95 4.18 -8.75 -25.16
C ILE A 95 3.66 -7.41 -25.69
N ASN A 96 2.57 -6.88 -25.11
CA ASN A 96 1.84 -5.77 -25.71
C ASN A 96 2.36 -4.39 -25.30
N ASP A 97 2.82 -4.22 -24.06
CA ASP A 97 3.18 -2.92 -23.51
C ASP A 97 4.08 -3.08 -22.26
N PRO A 98 5.36 -3.43 -22.48
CA PRO A 98 6.31 -3.75 -21.41
C PRO A 98 6.63 -2.56 -20.50
N LEU A 99 6.37 -1.32 -20.96
CA LEU A 99 6.54 -0.11 -20.15
C LEU A 99 5.76 -0.17 -18.85
N VAL A 100 4.54 -0.73 -18.87
CA VAL A 100 3.71 -0.84 -17.66
C VAL A 100 4.36 -1.73 -16.62
N ILE A 101 5.00 -2.83 -17.03
CA ILE A 101 5.67 -3.75 -16.10
C ILE A 101 6.85 -3.05 -15.44
N ILE A 102 7.64 -2.30 -16.22
CA ILE A 102 8.79 -1.53 -15.72
C ILE A 102 8.33 -0.48 -14.71
N VAL A 103 7.32 0.32 -15.06
CA VAL A 103 6.78 1.37 -14.17
C VAL A 103 6.21 0.75 -12.90
N ALA A 104 5.47 -0.36 -13.02
CA ALA A 104 4.92 -1.05 -11.86
C ALA A 104 6.03 -1.60 -10.94
N ALA A 105 7.06 -2.22 -11.50
CA ALA A 105 8.21 -2.71 -10.74
C ALA A 105 8.94 -1.58 -10.00
N ILE A 106 9.20 -0.45 -10.67
CA ILE A 106 9.81 0.73 -10.04
C ILE A 106 8.91 1.24 -8.90
N GLY A 107 7.59 1.33 -9.12
CA GLY A 107 6.65 1.79 -8.12
C GLY A 107 6.61 0.88 -6.88
N ILE A 108 6.66 -0.44 -7.06
CA ILE A 108 6.74 -1.41 -5.96
C ILE A 108 8.05 -1.24 -5.18
N ILE A 109 9.18 -1.12 -5.88
CA ILE A 109 10.49 -0.91 -5.24
C ILE A 109 10.48 0.39 -4.42
N LEU A 110 9.93 1.47 -4.98
CA LEU A 110 9.78 2.74 -4.28
C LEU A 110 8.94 2.59 -3.01
N ILE A 111 7.80 1.90 -3.09
CA ILE A 111 6.95 1.63 -1.92
C ILE A 111 7.74 0.88 -0.85
N LEU A 112 8.41 -0.22 -1.20
CA LEU A 112 9.16 -1.04 -0.25
C LEU A 112 10.30 -0.24 0.42
N ILE A 113 11.00 0.61 -0.34
CA ILE A 113 12.05 1.49 0.20
C ILE A 113 11.43 2.53 1.13
N SER A 114 10.33 3.16 0.72
CA SER A 114 9.62 4.15 1.54
C SER A 114 9.10 3.55 2.84
N GLU A 115 8.50 2.35 2.80
CA GLU A 115 8.04 1.63 4.00
C GLU A 115 9.20 1.30 4.93
N ARG A 116 10.31 0.78 4.38
CA ARG A 116 11.49 0.45 5.18
C ARG A 116 12.13 1.69 5.80
N PHE A 117 12.24 2.77 5.03
CA PHE A 117 12.77 4.04 5.52
C PHE A 117 11.85 4.64 6.60
N PHE A 118 10.53 4.59 6.40
CA PHE A 118 9.54 5.04 7.36
C PHE A 118 9.67 4.28 8.68
N MET A 119 9.79 2.95 8.61
CA MET A 119 9.99 2.09 9.78
C MET A 119 11.28 2.43 10.51
N ILE A 120 12.41 2.56 9.81
CA ILE A 120 13.70 2.95 10.44
C ILE A 120 13.62 4.32 11.12
N SER A 121 12.94 5.29 10.49
CA SER A 121 12.84 6.66 11.01
C SER A 121 11.89 6.80 12.20
N HIS A 122 10.90 5.90 12.34
CA HIS A 122 9.81 6.04 13.32
C HIS A 122 9.70 4.89 14.32
N THR A 123 10.62 3.92 14.27
CA THR A 123 10.69 2.80 15.23
C THR A 123 11.85 3.03 16.19
N ASN A 124 11.56 3.01 17.49
CA ASN A 124 12.58 3.07 18.54
C ASN A 124 13.32 1.72 18.64
N ASP A 125 14.47 1.68 19.33
CA ASP A 125 15.27 0.45 19.50
C ASP A 125 14.48 -0.75 20.06
N ASP A 126 13.40 -0.48 20.81
CA ASP A 126 12.49 -1.49 21.38
C ASP A 126 11.41 -2.00 20.41
N GLY A 127 11.41 -1.55 19.15
CA GLY A 127 10.40 -1.92 18.15
C GLY A 127 9.08 -1.15 18.27
N ASN A 128 9.00 -0.16 19.16
CA ASN A 128 7.78 0.65 19.34
C ASN A 128 7.76 1.84 18.37
N MET A 129 6.64 1.99 17.65
CA MET A 129 6.34 3.18 16.86
C MET A 129 5.38 4.08 17.65
N PRO A 130 5.81 5.26 18.16
CA PRO A 130 4.93 6.20 18.85
C PRO A 130 3.98 6.88 17.83
N MET A 131 2.92 6.17 17.47
CA MET A 131 1.81 6.67 16.67
C MET A 131 1.02 7.61 17.57
N GLY A 132 1.11 8.92 17.32
CA GLY A 132 0.65 10.01 18.21
C GLY A 132 -0.85 10.10 18.49
N MET A 133 -1.51 8.99 18.82
CA MET A 133 -2.82 9.00 19.46
C MET A 133 -2.64 9.35 20.93
N GLU A 134 -2.87 10.62 21.26
CA GLU A 134 -3.20 10.95 22.64
C GLU A 134 -4.54 10.30 22.99
N THR A 135 -4.51 9.20 23.75
CA THR A 135 -5.67 8.73 24.51
C THR A 135 -5.95 9.78 25.58
N ASN A 136 -6.79 10.74 25.23
CA ASN A 136 -7.29 11.74 26.16
C ASN A 136 -8.28 11.05 27.13
N ASN A 137 -7.74 10.35 28.12
CA ASN A 137 -8.50 9.67 29.15
C ASN A 137 -8.67 10.60 30.37
N ASN A 138 -9.24 11.78 30.14
CA ASN A 138 -9.75 12.63 31.20
C ASN A 138 -11.28 12.57 31.20
N LYS A 139 -11.81 11.55 31.87
CA LYS A 139 -13.13 11.59 32.49
C LYS A 139 -12.94 11.47 33.99
N THR A 140 -12.83 12.61 34.65
CA THR A 140 -13.25 12.82 36.05
C THR A 140 -14.49 13.68 36.01
#